data_AF-A0A434N5Z2-F1
#
_entry.id   AF-A0A434N5Z2-F1
#
_cell.length_a   1.000
_cell.length_b   1.000
_cell.length_c   1.000
_cell.angle_alpha   90.00
_cell.angle_beta   90.00
_cell.angle_gamma   90.00
#
_symmetry.space_group_name_H-M   'P 1'
#
loop_
_entity.id
_entity.type
_entity.pdbx_description
1 polymer ?
#
loop_
_entity_poly.entity_id
_entity_poly.type
_entity_poly.pdbx_seq_one_letter_code
_entity_poly.pdbx_strand_id
1 'polypeptide(L)'
;MVLWHRLNGQTWWMLGVICLASFLGMEHAAFAANTKESAPDLGPTMRFVVVRSSAPGCEPTCPEWISAEGSIEAGTPALFKRTLKVLGGRKLPVVVDSPGGNVEAALALGRLIRKNKLDIAVGKTGLTGCQPDAKACKEKDGKGARYFGNAYADGAICNSACPLMLAGGIRRVVGQWAHLGVHQITTTYIRTKLQYRTTYRVVRGKKKIVDKKVISRKNAGSYKTYEMSKAVEKRLAAYLREMGVGLGVLEAMKETPASSIQQLAPYDMLQAKLVTSLDAVDLLTAPTLCKTDPVAANCREIPAPAGDVVAYAKPAPAASAEPETVRRADVGDMRFVLVRGRSFLCDPNCPEWISAEGTISAQTPERLRQLLDTIGDRRLPLVINSPGGDVLGAVAAGRLIRERKLDVAVARTDFIGCEPDKADCTAEDGVYVGLTIDASGECGAACPIMLAGGVRRLVGPRAQLTVHPMGLEQRLKIYLKDMAVGPGLLVAMRSVPASRHRRLEPDMMLKVGLTTGLESADEFTGPTICKSEPMPENCRMVSTSEVQADAPMKL
;
A
#
# COMPACT_ATOMS: atom_id res chain seq x y z
N MET A 1 -77.70 37.27 11.68
CA MET A 1 -78.13 38.55 11.06
C MET A 1 -77.08 39.60 11.42
N VAL A 2 -76.62 40.39 10.44
CA VAL A 2 -76.07 41.76 10.59
C VAL A 2 -74.69 41.83 11.32
N LEU A 3 -73.54 42.04 10.67
CA LEU A 3 -72.99 43.20 9.91
C LEU A 3 -73.06 44.54 10.65
N TRP A 4 -71.90 45.11 11.03
CA TRP A 4 -71.49 46.52 10.88
C TRP A 4 -70.20 46.74 11.71
N HIS A 5 -69.05 47.14 11.13
CA HIS A 5 -68.64 48.49 10.71
C HIS A 5 -68.75 49.55 11.83
N ARG A 6 -67.79 50.44 12.09
CA ARG A 6 -66.45 50.78 11.57
C ARG A 6 -65.97 51.98 12.43
N LEU A 7 -64.65 52.13 12.64
CA LEU A 7 -63.90 53.39 12.93
C LEU A 7 -64.20 54.07 14.29
N ASN A 8 -63.33 54.88 14.91
CA ASN A 8 -62.10 55.58 14.56
C ASN A 8 -61.39 55.87 15.92
N GLY A 9 -60.06 55.88 16.03
CA GLY A 9 -59.34 57.14 15.95
C GLY A 9 -58.24 57.22 17.01
N GLN A 10 -56.99 57.31 16.55
CA GLN A 10 -56.02 58.26 17.06
C GLN A 10 -55.64 58.18 18.56
N THR A 11 -54.91 57.15 18.96
CA THR A 11 -53.97 57.27 20.09
C THR A 11 -52.74 56.42 19.83
N TRP A 12 -51.58 57.03 20.09
CA TRP A 12 -50.27 56.38 20.25
C TRP A 12 -49.50 56.02 18.98
N TRP A 13 -49.37 57.04 18.13
CA TRP A 13 -48.07 57.36 17.53
C TRP A 13 -46.94 57.27 18.57
N MET A 14 -45.84 56.61 18.18
CA MET A 14 -44.44 56.85 18.58
C MET A 14 -43.70 56.00 19.64
N LEU A 15 -44.28 55.02 20.35
CA LEU A 15 -43.50 54.31 21.41
C LEU A 15 -43.53 52.77 21.45
N GLY A 16 -44.03 52.11 20.41
CA GLY A 16 -43.96 50.63 20.29
C GLY A 16 -43.06 50.11 19.15
N VAL A 17 -42.39 51.01 18.42
CA VAL A 17 -41.59 50.71 17.22
C VAL A 17 -40.25 50.03 17.56
N ILE A 18 -39.92 49.84 18.85
CA ILE A 18 -38.67 49.20 19.28
C ILE A 18 -38.85 47.74 19.77
N CYS A 19 -40.07 47.27 20.05
CA CYS A 19 -40.31 45.87 20.46
C CYS A 19 -40.98 44.97 19.41
N LEU A 20 -41.28 45.50 18.21
CA LEU A 20 -41.79 44.73 17.07
C LEU A 20 -40.75 44.55 15.94
N ALA A 21 -39.50 44.98 16.15
CA ALA A 21 -38.35 44.60 15.32
C ALA A 21 -37.72 43.26 15.75
N SER A 22 -38.27 42.60 16.78
CA SER A 22 -37.72 41.36 17.35
C SER A 22 -38.51 40.08 16.99
N PHE A 23 -39.56 40.18 16.16
CA PHE A 23 -40.40 39.01 15.81
C PHE A 23 -40.70 38.84 14.30
N LEU A 24 -39.95 39.48 13.41
CA LEU A 24 -40.05 39.29 11.95
C LEU A 24 -38.71 38.91 11.28
N GLY A 25 -37.78 38.34 12.05
CA GLY A 25 -36.43 37.96 11.62
C GLY A 25 -36.09 36.48 11.73
N MET A 26 -37.08 35.56 11.77
CA MET A 26 -36.83 34.12 11.87
C MET A 26 -37.67 33.29 10.88
N GLU A 27 -37.80 33.74 9.64
CA GLU A 27 -38.12 32.85 8.52
C GLU A 27 -37.29 33.34 7.32
N HIS A 28 -36.62 32.43 6.61
CA HIS A 28 -35.58 32.67 5.57
C HIS A 28 -34.11 32.59 6.02
N ALA A 29 -33.72 31.47 6.63
CA ALA A 29 -32.37 30.91 6.42
C ALA A 29 -32.34 29.38 6.51
N ALA A 30 -33.44 28.69 6.18
CA ALA A 30 -33.36 27.28 5.81
C ALA A 30 -33.17 27.23 4.29
N PHE A 31 -31.93 27.01 3.84
CA PHE A 31 -31.50 26.44 2.54
C PHE A 31 -30.11 26.97 2.16
N ALA A 32 -29.10 26.51 2.88
CA ALA A 32 -27.75 26.37 2.33
C ALA A 32 -27.08 25.10 2.88
N ALA A 33 -27.84 24.01 2.98
CA ALA A 33 -27.23 22.68 2.97
C ALA A 33 -26.77 22.42 1.53
N ASN A 34 -25.57 22.88 1.19
CA ASN A 34 -24.83 22.36 0.05
C ASN A 34 -24.61 20.87 0.32
N THR A 35 -25.53 20.04 -0.14
CA THR A 35 -25.26 18.61 -0.33
C THR A 35 -24.22 18.51 -1.43
N LYS A 36 -22.95 18.67 -1.04
CA LYS A 36 -21.84 18.02 -1.75
C LYS A 36 -22.14 16.53 -1.66
N GLU A 37 -22.79 16.01 -2.68
CA GLU A 37 -22.81 14.58 -2.91
C GLU A 37 -21.34 14.18 -3.07
N SER A 38 -20.79 13.58 -2.02
CA SER A 38 -19.37 13.33 -1.86
C SER A 38 -18.92 12.40 -2.99
N ALA A 39 -17.86 12.81 -3.70
CA ALA A 39 -17.08 11.86 -4.47
C ALA A 39 -16.75 10.65 -3.57
N PRO A 40 -16.67 9.42 -4.12
CA PRO A 40 -16.26 8.28 -3.31
C PRO A 40 -14.98 8.65 -2.55
N ASP A 41 -15.00 8.45 -1.24
CA ASP A 41 -13.84 8.68 -0.39
C ASP A 41 -12.82 7.60 -0.72
N LEU A 42 -11.89 7.95 -1.61
CA LEU A 42 -10.81 7.08 -2.05
C LEU A 42 -9.58 7.20 -1.13
N GLY A 43 -9.74 7.81 0.05
CA GLY A 43 -8.67 8.14 0.97
C GLY A 43 -8.18 9.60 0.82
N PRO A 44 -7.05 9.94 1.44
CA PRO A 44 -6.54 11.31 1.46
C PRO A 44 -6.14 11.79 0.07
N THR A 45 -6.34 13.09 -0.19
CA THR A 45 -5.90 13.76 -1.41
C THR A 45 -4.41 13.52 -1.67
N MET A 46 -4.04 13.28 -2.93
CA MET A 46 -2.67 13.01 -3.31
C MET A 46 -1.70 14.12 -2.86
N ARG A 47 -0.69 13.72 -2.10
CA ARG A 47 0.39 14.57 -1.60
C ARG A 47 1.64 14.42 -2.46
N PHE A 48 2.43 15.49 -2.54
CA PHE A 48 3.73 15.48 -3.22
C PHE A 48 4.82 15.94 -2.28
N VAL A 49 5.76 15.05 -1.97
CA VAL A 49 6.91 15.37 -1.12
C VAL A 49 8.21 14.91 -1.78
N VAL A 50 9.27 15.72 -1.62
CA VAL A 50 10.60 15.36 -2.10
C VAL A 50 11.30 14.55 -1.01
N VAL A 51 11.71 13.35 -1.37
CA VAL A 51 12.30 12.37 -0.46
C VAL A 51 13.72 12.05 -0.91
N ARG A 52 14.67 12.03 0.01
CA ARG A 52 16.03 11.52 -0.18
C ARG A 52 16.11 10.11 0.38
N SER A 53 16.85 9.25 -0.31
CA SER A 53 17.09 7.89 0.18
C SER A 53 17.71 7.91 1.57
N SER A 54 17.16 7.10 2.47
CA SER A 54 17.78 6.72 3.75
C SER A 54 18.44 5.34 3.69
N ALA A 55 18.56 4.75 2.49
CA ALA A 55 19.13 3.42 2.33
C ALA A 55 20.63 3.41 2.67
N PRO A 56 21.11 2.39 3.41
CA PRO A 56 22.53 2.25 3.75
C PRO A 56 23.43 2.29 2.52
N GLY A 57 24.57 2.98 2.63
CA GLY A 57 25.59 3.04 1.59
C GLY A 57 25.33 4.01 0.44
N CYS A 58 24.32 4.89 0.53
CA CYS A 58 24.12 5.99 -0.40
C CYS A 58 24.94 7.25 -0.06
N GLU A 59 25.30 7.46 1.21
CA GLU A 59 26.04 8.66 1.62
C GLU A 59 27.44 8.72 0.99
N PRO A 60 27.95 9.91 0.64
CA PRO A 60 27.36 11.25 0.87
C PRO A 60 26.35 11.70 -0.22
N THR A 61 26.26 10.97 -1.33
CA THR A 61 25.48 11.34 -2.50
C THR A 61 24.31 10.37 -2.68
N CYS A 62 23.12 10.75 -2.22
CA CYS A 62 21.94 9.86 -2.23
C CYS A 62 20.91 10.29 -3.28
N PRO A 63 20.14 9.35 -3.85
CA PRO A 63 19.10 9.67 -4.81
C PRO A 63 17.91 10.34 -4.14
N GLU A 64 17.28 11.29 -4.84
CA GLU A 64 16.04 11.94 -4.47
C GLU A 64 14.92 11.60 -5.47
N TRP A 65 13.67 11.61 -5.00
CA TRP A 65 12.47 11.44 -5.82
C TRP A 65 11.30 12.26 -5.28
N ILE A 66 10.23 12.36 -6.08
CA ILE A 66 8.95 12.93 -5.65
C ILE A 66 8.03 11.75 -5.28
N SER A 67 7.72 11.58 -4.01
CA SER A 67 6.63 10.69 -3.56
C SER A 67 5.29 11.36 -3.90
N ALA A 68 4.41 10.62 -4.59
CA ALA A 68 3.09 11.04 -5.05
C ALA A 68 2.03 10.02 -4.58
N GLU A 69 1.51 10.19 -3.37
CA GLU A 69 0.66 9.18 -2.72
C GLU A 69 -0.72 9.72 -2.39
N GLY A 70 -1.77 8.95 -2.68
CA GLY A 70 -3.17 9.28 -2.36
C GLY A 70 -4.07 9.45 -3.59
N SER A 71 -5.29 9.94 -3.38
CA SER A 71 -6.33 10.04 -4.41
C SER A 71 -6.12 11.24 -5.34
N ILE A 72 -6.33 11.05 -6.63
CA ILE A 72 -6.22 12.11 -7.63
C ILE A 72 -7.49 12.95 -7.61
N GLU A 73 -7.38 14.21 -7.21
CA GLU A 73 -8.48 15.16 -7.17
C GLU A 73 -8.31 16.29 -8.19
N ALA A 74 -9.35 17.08 -8.41
CA ALA A 74 -9.32 18.22 -9.32
C ALA A 74 -8.19 19.23 -8.99
N GLY A 75 -7.83 19.36 -7.71
CA GLY A 75 -6.74 20.24 -7.24
C GLY A 75 -5.33 19.66 -7.35
N THR A 76 -5.18 18.34 -7.53
CA THR A 76 -3.88 17.64 -7.53
C THR A 76 -2.88 18.17 -8.57
N PRO A 77 -3.27 18.53 -9.81
CA PRO A 77 -2.33 19.11 -10.78
C PRO A 77 -1.72 20.44 -10.32
N ALA A 78 -2.46 21.24 -9.53
CA ALA A 78 -1.95 22.49 -8.99
C ALA A 78 -0.94 22.25 -7.86
N LEU A 79 -1.16 21.23 -7.02
CA LEU A 79 -0.19 20.79 -6.02
C LEU A 79 1.12 20.35 -6.69
N PHE A 80 1.04 19.50 -7.71
CA PHE A 80 2.23 19.03 -8.42
C PHE A 80 3.01 20.17 -9.08
N LYS A 81 2.31 21.12 -9.74
CA LYS A 81 2.95 22.32 -10.31
C LYS A 81 3.72 23.14 -9.26
N ARG A 82 3.19 23.27 -8.04
CA ARG A 82 3.88 23.96 -6.94
C ARG A 82 5.16 23.22 -6.56
N THR A 83 5.10 21.90 -6.39
CA THR A 83 6.28 21.07 -6.11
C THR A 83 7.35 21.22 -7.18
N LEU A 84 6.98 21.15 -8.46
CA LEU A 84 7.93 21.34 -9.57
C LEU A 84 8.54 22.74 -9.61
N LYS A 85 7.78 23.78 -9.23
CA LYS A 85 8.30 25.15 -9.12
C LYS A 85 9.36 25.25 -8.02
N VAL A 86 9.12 24.61 -6.87
CA VAL A 86 10.08 24.54 -5.75
C VAL A 86 11.36 23.81 -6.16
N LEU A 87 11.25 22.77 -7.00
CA LEU A 87 12.40 22.02 -7.51
C LEU A 87 13.30 22.81 -8.48
N GLY A 88 12.86 23.97 -8.97
CA GLY A 88 13.73 24.88 -9.73
C GLY A 88 14.33 24.28 -11.01
N GLY A 89 13.64 23.34 -11.66
CA GLY A 89 14.11 22.67 -12.88
C GLY A 89 14.84 21.34 -12.66
N ARG A 90 15.04 20.91 -11.41
CA ARG A 90 15.54 19.56 -11.09
C ARG A 90 14.56 18.50 -11.56
N LYS A 91 15.07 17.49 -12.26
CA LYS A 91 14.27 16.38 -12.82
C LYS A 91 14.36 15.18 -11.89
N LEU A 92 13.48 15.15 -10.91
CA LEU A 92 13.36 14.02 -9.99
C LEU A 92 12.32 13.01 -10.54
N PRO A 93 12.57 11.70 -10.43
CA PRO A 93 11.56 10.70 -10.75
C PRO A 93 10.36 10.82 -9.81
N VAL A 94 9.20 10.42 -10.28
CA VAL A 94 7.96 10.36 -9.49
C VAL A 94 7.72 8.91 -9.05
N VAL A 95 7.49 8.70 -7.76
CA VAL A 95 7.09 7.40 -7.20
C VAL A 95 5.64 7.52 -6.78
N VAL A 96 4.74 6.78 -7.43
CA VAL A 96 3.29 6.93 -7.28
C VAL A 96 2.64 5.70 -6.62
N ASP A 97 1.78 5.96 -5.64
CA ASP A 97 0.85 5.00 -5.02
C ASP A 97 -0.53 5.66 -4.96
N SER A 98 -1.46 5.22 -5.82
CA SER A 98 -2.75 5.87 -5.96
C SER A 98 -3.89 4.92 -6.32
N PRO A 99 -5.03 5.01 -5.62
CA PRO A 99 -6.25 4.30 -6.02
C PRO A 99 -6.92 4.92 -7.27
N GLY A 100 -6.41 6.05 -7.76
CA GLY A 100 -6.99 6.81 -8.87
C GLY A 100 -7.85 7.99 -8.40
N GLY A 101 -8.90 8.32 -9.17
CA GLY A 101 -9.79 9.45 -8.87
C GLY A 101 -10.21 10.21 -10.13
N ASN A 102 -10.06 11.53 -10.11
CA ASN A 102 -10.49 12.43 -11.18
C ASN A 102 -9.68 12.23 -12.46
N VAL A 103 -10.34 11.76 -13.52
CA VAL A 103 -9.73 11.47 -14.83
C VAL A 103 -9.04 12.70 -15.43
N GLU A 104 -9.69 13.86 -15.40
CA GLU A 104 -9.13 15.09 -15.98
C GLU A 104 -7.86 15.55 -15.29
N ALA A 105 -7.83 15.44 -13.97
CA ALA A 105 -6.64 15.71 -13.18
C ALA A 105 -5.53 14.71 -13.49
N ALA A 106 -5.83 13.41 -13.66
CA ALA A 106 -4.84 12.41 -14.04
C ALA A 106 -4.22 12.69 -15.43
N LEU A 107 -5.05 13.06 -16.42
CA LEU A 107 -4.57 13.49 -17.74
C LEU A 107 -3.67 14.73 -17.64
N ALA A 108 -4.05 15.71 -16.79
CA ALA A 108 -3.26 16.91 -16.58
C ALA A 108 -1.92 16.60 -15.87
N LEU A 109 -1.91 15.69 -14.90
CA LEU A 109 -0.69 15.22 -14.23
C LEU A 109 0.25 14.53 -15.21
N GLY A 110 -0.26 13.60 -16.03
CA GLY A 110 0.58 12.94 -17.02
C GLY A 110 1.15 13.89 -18.07
N ARG A 111 0.38 14.91 -18.52
CA ARG A 111 0.92 16.00 -19.36
C ARG A 111 2.02 16.80 -18.66
N LEU A 112 1.88 17.06 -17.36
CA LEU A 112 2.91 17.76 -16.58
C LEU A 112 4.18 16.92 -16.43
N ILE A 113 4.05 15.64 -16.14
CA ILE A 113 5.16 14.67 -16.06
C ILE A 113 5.90 14.64 -17.41
N ARG A 114 5.16 14.46 -18.53
CA ARG A 114 5.72 14.44 -19.88
C ARG A 114 6.44 15.73 -20.23
N LYS A 115 5.79 16.88 -19.99
CA LYS A 115 6.34 18.22 -20.30
C LYS A 115 7.65 18.47 -19.57
N ASN A 116 7.77 18.01 -18.33
CA ASN A 116 8.98 18.19 -17.52
C ASN A 116 10.02 17.07 -17.71
N LYS A 117 9.74 16.11 -18.61
CA LYS A 117 10.61 14.97 -18.94
C LYS A 117 10.97 14.13 -17.70
N LEU A 118 9.97 13.84 -16.86
CA LEU A 118 10.17 13.07 -15.64
C LEU A 118 9.93 11.58 -15.89
N ASP A 119 10.71 10.76 -15.20
CA ASP A 119 10.45 9.33 -15.08
C ASP A 119 9.42 9.10 -13.98
N ILE A 120 8.71 7.98 -14.06
CA ILE A 120 7.70 7.60 -13.09
C ILE A 120 7.70 6.10 -12.83
N ALA A 121 7.55 5.74 -11.56
CA ALA A 121 7.46 4.38 -11.09
C ALA A 121 6.24 4.20 -10.19
N VAL A 122 5.57 3.05 -10.28
CA VAL A 122 4.60 2.66 -9.24
C VAL A 122 5.37 2.07 -8.06
N GLY A 123 5.15 2.65 -6.89
CA GLY A 123 5.85 2.30 -5.66
C GLY A 123 5.33 3.13 -4.48
N LYS A 124 5.55 2.64 -3.26
CA LYS A 124 5.30 3.37 -2.00
C LYS A 124 6.59 3.97 -1.49
N THR A 125 6.48 5.05 -0.72
CA THR A 125 7.60 5.67 -0.02
C THR A 125 7.44 5.53 1.48
N GLY A 126 8.26 4.67 2.09
CA GLY A 126 8.36 4.54 3.53
C GLY A 126 9.23 5.66 4.10
N LEU A 127 8.61 6.66 4.73
CA LEU A 127 9.31 7.78 5.33
C LEU A 127 9.93 7.40 6.67
N THR A 128 11.18 7.81 6.89
CA THR A 128 11.92 7.65 8.14
C THR A 128 12.00 8.99 8.87
N GLY A 129 11.69 8.97 10.17
CA GLY A 129 11.73 10.16 11.03
C GLY A 129 10.53 11.09 10.80
N CYS A 130 10.71 12.12 9.97
CA CYS A 130 9.71 13.17 9.80
C CYS A 130 8.55 12.74 8.91
N GLN A 131 7.32 12.87 9.41
CA GLN A 131 6.09 12.66 8.64
C GLN A 131 5.52 13.99 8.12
N PRO A 132 4.94 14.04 6.90
CA PRO A 132 4.44 15.29 6.30
C PRO A 132 3.32 15.95 7.10
N ASP A 133 2.53 15.16 7.83
CA ASP A 133 1.37 15.63 8.59
C ASP A 133 1.71 15.97 10.06
N ALA A 134 2.96 15.74 10.48
CA ALA A 134 3.41 16.02 11.84
C ALA A 134 3.67 17.52 12.04
N LYS A 135 2.89 18.16 12.92
CA LYS A 135 3.04 19.60 13.27
C LYS A 135 4.44 19.99 13.77
N ALA A 136 5.20 19.02 14.29
CA ALA A 136 6.55 19.21 14.81
C ALA A 136 7.66 19.23 13.75
N CYS A 137 7.36 18.88 12.49
CA CYS A 137 8.33 18.89 11.40
C CYS A 137 8.55 20.31 10.85
N LYS A 138 9.41 21.09 11.52
CA LYS A 138 9.81 22.42 11.04
C LYS A 138 10.88 22.32 9.95
N GLU A 139 10.73 23.16 8.94
CA GLU A 139 11.74 23.39 7.89
C GLU A 139 13.04 23.82 8.55
N LYS A 140 14.13 23.10 8.26
CA LYS A 140 15.47 23.62 8.49
C LYS A 140 16.20 23.70 7.15
N ASP A 141 16.27 24.94 6.68
CA ASP A 141 17.42 25.54 6.03
C ASP A 141 17.67 25.25 4.54
N GLY A 142 16.61 24.96 3.79
CA GLY A 142 16.47 25.52 2.43
C GLY A 142 17.37 24.99 1.31
N LYS A 143 18.16 23.92 1.48
CA LYS A 143 18.89 23.27 0.38
C LYS A 143 19.04 21.74 0.58
N GLY A 144 17.94 20.99 0.71
CA GLY A 144 17.95 19.52 0.82
C GLY A 144 16.55 18.90 0.64
N ALA A 145 16.46 17.56 0.48
CA ALA A 145 15.18 16.87 0.70
C ALA A 145 14.79 16.99 2.17
N ARG A 146 13.54 17.41 2.41
CA ARG A 146 12.96 17.58 3.76
C ARG A 146 12.64 16.25 4.42
N TYR A 147 12.44 15.22 3.61
CA TYR A 147 12.00 13.91 4.04
C TYR A 147 13.03 12.87 3.61
N PHE A 148 13.24 11.89 4.47
CA PHE A 148 14.12 10.76 4.23
C PHE A 148 13.28 9.50 4.19
N GLY A 149 13.66 8.52 3.37
CA GLY A 149 12.90 7.28 3.29
C GLY A 149 13.42 6.34 2.22
N ASN A 150 12.68 5.25 2.01
CA ASN A 150 12.96 4.26 0.98
C ASN A 150 11.72 4.07 0.10
N ALA A 151 11.94 3.94 -1.21
CA ALA A 151 10.88 3.56 -2.13
C ALA A 151 10.88 2.05 -2.33
N TYR A 152 9.71 1.44 -2.40
CA TYR A 152 9.55 -0.01 -2.61
C TYR A 152 8.30 -0.29 -3.44
N ALA A 153 8.32 -1.38 -4.24
CA ALA A 153 7.21 -1.73 -5.12
C ALA A 153 6.10 -2.51 -4.40
N ASP A 154 6.40 -3.13 -3.26
CA ASP A 154 5.49 -4.06 -2.59
C ASP A 154 4.18 -3.41 -2.15
N GLY A 155 3.06 -4.01 -2.59
CA GLY A 155 1.71 -3.55 -2.30
C GLY A 155 1.37 -2.14 -2.81
N ALA A 156 2.23 -1.55 -3.64
CA ALA A 156 1.95 -0.27 -4.29
C ALA A 156 0.88 -0.46 -5.36
N ILE A 157 -0.02 0.51 -5.49
CA ILE A 157 -1.13 0.46 -6.42
C ILE A 157 -1.12 1.67 -7.35
N CYS A 158 -1.57 1.46 -8.58
CA CYS A 158 -1.89 2.53 -9.52
C CYS A 158 -3.18 2.13 -10.25
N ASN A 159 -4.31 2.46 -9.64
CA ASN A 159 -5.62 1.98 -10.09
C ASN A 159 -6.44 3.09 -10.78
N SER A 160 -7.42 2.65 -11.58
CA SER A 160 -8.45 3.51 -12.16
C SER A 160 -7.89 4.63 -13.05
N ALA A 161 -7.88 5.88 -12.57
CA ALA A 161 -7.32 7.03 -13.30
C ALA A 161 -5.78 7.13 -13.19
N CYS A 162 -5.14 6.48 -12.22
CA CYS A 162 -3.69 6.56 -12.02
C CYS A 162 -2.86 6.11 -13.24
N PRO A 163 -3.20 5.01 -13.96
CA PRO A 163 -2.50 4.62 -15.19
C PRO A 163 -2.41 5.72 -16.24
N LEU A 164 -3.38 6.64 -16.29
CA LEU A 164 -3.36 7.78 -17.19
C LEU A 164 -2.29 8.80 -16.77
N MET A 165 -2.07 9.01 -15.47
CA MET A 165 -0.94 9.80 -14.97
C MET A 165 0.39 9.10 -15.29
N LEU A 166 0.49 7.79 -15.05
CA LEU A 166 1.68 6.98 -15.34
C LEU A 166 2.11 7.07 -16.80
N ALA A 167 1.17 7.04 -17.73
CA ALA A 167 1.43 7.16 -19.17
C ALA A 167 2.28 8.39 -19.54
N GLY A 168 2.24 9.46 -18.73
CA GLY A 168 3.02 10.68 -18.91
C GLY A 168 4.54 10.53 -18.79
N GLY A 169 5.04 9.48 -18.13
CA GLY A 169 6.46 9.30 -17.87
C GLY A 169 7.33 9.09 -19.11
N ILE A 170 8.59 9.55 -19.05
CA ILE A 170 9.60 9.21 -20.07
C ILE A 170 9.98 7.74 -19.93
N ARG A 171 10.53 7.34 -18.78
CA ARG A 171 10.61 5.95 -18.32
C ARG A 171 9.44 5.68 -17.38
N ARG A 172 8.76 4.56 -17.59
CA ARG A 172 7.55 4.16 -16.87
C ARG A 172 7.74 2.74 -16.38
N VAL A 173 7.79 2.54 -15.07
CA VAL A 173 8.08 1.21 -14.52
C VAL A 173 7.05 0.83 -13.46
N VAL A 174 6.65 -0.43 -13.51
CA VAL A 174 5.76 -1.05 -12.56
C VAL A 174 6.46 -2.33 -12.16
N GLY A 175 7.02 -2.35 -10.95
CA GLY A 175 7.71 -3.53 -10.46
C GLY A 175 6.74 -4.72 -10.38
N GLN A 176 7.27 -5.94 -10.43
CA GLN A 176 6.48 -7.18 -10.39
C GLN A 176 5.55 -7.28 -9.16
N TRP A 177 5.83 -6.52 -8.10
CA TRP A 177 5.10 -6.49 -6.83
C TRP A 177 4.16 -5.29 -6.68
N ALA A 178 4.12 -4.39 -7.67
CA ALA A 178 3.19 -3.28 -7.74
C ALA A 178 2.00 -3.64 -8.62
N HIS A 179 0.80 -3.25 -8.20
CA HIS A 179 -0.44 -3.48 -8.92
C HIS A 179 -0.80 -2.27 -9.77
N LEU A 180 -1.07 -2.50 -11.05
CA LEU A 180 -1.66 -1.50 -11.92
C LEU A 180 -2.97 -2.05 -12.46
N GLY A 181 -4.07 -1.36 -12.15
CA GLY A 181 -5.41 -1.83 -12.45
C GLY A 181 -6.26 -0.82 -13.21
N VAL A 182 -7.11 -1.31 -14.10
CA VAL A 182 -8.05 -0.52 -14.89
C VAL A 182 -9.49 -1.00 -14.70
N HIS A 183 -10.44 -0.10 -14.94
CA HIS A 183 -11.88 -0.40 -15.01
C HIS A 183 -12.63 0.69 -15.78
N GLN A 184 -13.93 0.47 -16.02
CA GLN A 184 -14.82 1.42 -16.71
C GLN A 184 -14.92 2.76 -15.98
N ILE A 185 -14.85 3.84 -16.75
CA ILE A 185 -15.00 5.20 -16.19
C ILE A 185 -16.47 5.44 -15.82
N THR A 186 -16.69 5.75 -14.56
CA THR A 186 -18.01 6.19 -14.08
C THR A 186 -18.21 7.67 -14.35
N THR A 187 -19.22 8.02 -15.15
CA THR A 187 -19.61 9.41 -15.40
C THR A 187 -20.83 9.76 -14.56
N THR A 188 -20.74 10.79 -13.71
CA THR A 188 -21.87 11.28 -12.91
C THR A 188 -22.47 12.52 -13.56
N TYR A 189 -23.75 12.45 -13.94
CA TYR A 189 -24.51 13.57 -14.48
C TYR A 189 -25.28 14.25 -13.36
N ILE A 190 -24.97 15.53 -13.10
CA ILE A 190 -25.76 16.36 -12.19
C ILE A 190 -26.81 17.10 -13.01
N ARG A 191 -28.08 16.78 -12.80
CA ARG A 191 -29.18 17.45 -13.50
C ARG A 191 -29.54 18.71 -12.73
N THR A 192 -29.68 19.83 -13.43
CA THR A 192 -30.08 21.10 -12.82
C THR A 192 -31.20 21.72 -13.63
N LYS A 193 -32.31 22.05 -12.97
CA LYS A 193 -33.42 22.78 -13.56
C LYS A 193 -33.14 24.28 -13.46
N LEU A 194 -32.95 24.92 -14.61
CA LEU A 194 -32.74 26.36 -14.73
C LEU A 194 -34.03 27.02 -15.24
N GLN A 195 -34.55 28.01 -14.50
CA GLN A 195 -35.60 28.89 -15.01
C GLN A 195 -35.00 30.22 -15.45
N TYR A 196 -35.43 30.72 -16.61
CA TYR A 196 -34.96 31.98 -17.17
C TYR A 196 -36.11 33.00 -17.27
N ARG A 197 -35.82 34.27 -16.98
CA ARG A 197 -36.61 35.42 -17.41
C ARG A 197 -35.98 35.90 -18.71
N THR A 198 -36.74 35.86 -19.80
CA THR A 198 -36.26 36.37 -21.10
C THR A 198 -37.09 37.58 -21.48
N THR A 199 -36.43 38.72 -21.68
CA THR A 199 -37.05 39.96 -22.15
C THR A 199 -36.88 40.06 -23.65
N TYR A 200 -37.96 40.34 -24.39
CA TYR A 200 -37.95 40.45 -25.84
C TYR A 200 -38.29 41.88 -26.29
N ARG A 201 -37.70 42.31 -27.40
CA ARG A 201 -38.11 43.50 -28.18
C ARG A 201 -38.46 43.05 -29.58
N VAL A 202 -39.62 43.46 -30.07
CA VAL A 202 -40.05 43.13 -31.43
C VAL A 202 -39.49 44.19 -32.39
N VAL A 203 -38.75 43.75 -33.41
CA VAL A 203 -38.19 44.62 -34.45
C VAL A 203 -38.63 44.07 -35.81
N ARG A 204 -39.36 44.88 -36.59
CA ARG A 204 -39.94 44.48 -37.89
C ARG A 204 -40.73 43.16 -37.81
N GLY A 205 -41.59 43.03 -36.80
CA GLY A 205 -42.44 41.85 -36.58
C GLY A 205 -41.72 40.63 -36.00
N LYS A 206 -40.39 40.65 -35.78
CA LYS A 206 -39.63 39.52 -35.23
C LYS A 206 -39.21 39.78 -33.78
N LYS A 207 -39.47 38.81 -32.89
CA LYS A 207 -39.01 38.84 -31.49
C LYS A 207 -37.48 38.75 -31.44
N LYS A 208 -36.82 39.75 -30.86
CA LYS A 208 -35.39 39.74 -30.55
C LYS A 208 -35.22 39.63 -29.04
N ILE A 209 -34.38 38.70 -28.57
CA ILE A 209 -34.02 38.59 -27.14
C ILE A 209 -33.16 39.79 -26.78
N VAL A 210 -33.57 40.57 -25.78
CA VAL A 210 -32.84 41.74 -25.26
C VAL A 210 -32.08 41.38 -23.99
N ASP A 211 -32.67 40.55 -23.14
CA ASP A 211 -32.07 40.10 -21.89
C ASP A 211 -32.53 38.67 -21.57
N LYS A 212 -31.65 37.88 -20.94
CA LYS A 212 -31.95 36.53 -20.48
C LYS A 212 -31.28 36.30 -19.13
N LYS A 213 -32.06 36.39 -18.05
CA LYS A 213 -31.59 36.25 -16.67
C LYS A 213 -32.03 34.90 -16.08
N VAL A 214 -31.13 34.21 -15.37
CA VAL A 214 -31.49 33.00 -14.60
C VAL A 214 -32.25 33.46 -13.34
N ILE A 215 -33.49 33.01 -13.17
CA ILE A 215 -34.35 33.31 -12.01
C ILE A 215 -34.19 32.25 -10.92
N SER A 216 -34.06 30.99 -11.30
CA SER A 216 -33.90 29.89 -10.34
C SER A 216 -33.01 28.79 -10.89
N ARG A 217 -32.26 28.17 -9.96
CA ARG A 217 -31.43 26.99 -10.20
C ARG A 217 -31.79 25.97 -9.14
N LYS A 218 -32.47 24.89 -9.54
CA LYS A 218 -32.83 23.79 -8.64
C LYS A 218 -32.09 22.52 -9.04
N ASN A 219 -31.52 21.80 -8.06
CA ASN A 219 -30.96 20.47 -8.30
C ASN A 219 -32.12 19.53 -8.72
N ALA A 220 -31.91 18.75 -9.78
CA ALA A 220 -32.88 17.81 -10.34
C ALA A 220 -32.39 16.35 -10.26
N GLY A 221 -31.53 16.07 -9.26
CA GLY A 221 -30.92 14.77 -9.01
C GLY A 221 -29.64 14.54 -9.80
N SER A 222 -28.94 13.46 -9.46
CA SER A 222 -27.79 12.97 -10.20
C SER A 222 -28.05 11.53 -10.68
N TYR A 223 -27.40 11.12 -11.77
CA TYR A 223 -27.37 9.71 -12.19
C TYR A 223 -25.99 9.36 -12.71
N LYS A 224 -25.61 8.08 -12.63
CA LYS A 224 -24.31 7.58 -13.08
C LYS A 224 -24.48 6.74 -14.34
N THR A 225 -23.52 6.84 -15.25
CA THR A 225 -23.36 5.92 -16.38
C THR A 225 -21.97 5.31 -16.32
N TYR A 226 -21.89 4.01 -16.58
CA TYR A 226 -20.63 3.26 -16.59
C TYR A 226 -20.10 3.07 -18.01
N GLU A 227 -20.98 3.19 -19.01
CA GLU A 227 -20.57 3.20 -20.41
C GLU A 227 -19.85 4.50 -20.75
N MET A 228 -18.69 4.33 -21.38
CA MET A 228 -17.88 5.44 -21.87
C MET A 228 -18.53 6.05 -23.10
N SER A 229 -18.85 7.35 -23.05
CA SER A 229 -19.32 8.05 -24.25
C SER A 229 -18.24 8.06 -25.33
N LYS A 230 -18.64 8.07 -26.62
CA LYS A 230 -17.70 8.18 -27.76
C LYS A 230 -16.75 9.37 -27.64
N ALA A 231 -17.20 10.47 -27.03
CA ALA A 231 -16.37 11.66 -26.80
C ALA A 231 -15.26 11.40 -25.78
N VAL A 232 -15.57 10.73 -24.67
CA VAL A 232 -14.59 10.35 -23.64
C VAL A 232 -13.60 9.33 -24.21
N GLU A 233 -14.09 8.32 -24.93
CA GLU A 233 -13.26 7.30 -25.57
C GLU A 233 -12.27 7.94 -26.56
N LYS A 234 -12.75 8.80 -27.46
CA LYS A 234 -11.89 9.53 -28.42
C LYS A 234 -10.84 10.38 -27.71
N ARG A 235 -11.20 11.01 -26.59
CA ARG A 235 -10.28 11.84 -25.80
C ARG A 235 -9.18 11.01 -25.16
N LEU A 236 -9.52 9.88 -24.53
CA LEU A 236 -8.54 8.99 -23.90
C LEU A 236 -7.65 8.32 -24.93
N ALA A 237 -8.22 7.87 -26.05
CA ALA A 237 -7.45 7.33 -27.16
C ALA A 237 -6.46 8.36 -27.75
N ALA A 238 -6.87 9.63 -27.86
CA ALA A 238 -5.96 10.70 -28.27
C ALA A 238 -4.84 10.92 -27.25
N TYR A 239 -5.17 10.93 -25.96
CA TYR A 239 -4.19 11.09 -24.90
C TYR A 239 -3.19 9.93 -24.82
N LEU A 240 -3.65 8.68 -24.86
CA LEU A 240 -2.75 7.52 -24.82
C LEU A 240 -1.79 7.53 -26.01
N ARG A 241 -2.29 7.86 -27.22
CA ARG A 241 -1.44 8.05 -28.40
C ARG A 241 -0.44 9.18 -28.24
N GLU A 242 -0.84 10.32 -27.69
CA GLU A 242 0.06 11.43 -27.37
C GLU A 242 1.18 10.98 -26.42
N MET A 243 0.88 10.07 -25.50
CA MET A 243 1.83 9.50 -24.55
C MET A 243 2.59 8.27 -25.08
N GLY A 244 2.38 7.87 -26.33
CA GLY A 244 3.02 6.70 -26.95
C GLY A 244 2.55 5.36 -26.36
N VAL A 245 1.36 5.31 -25.76
CA VAL A 245 0.73 4.11 -25.20
C VAL A 245 -0.28 3.55 -26.21
N GLY A 246 -0.27 2.23 -26.38
CA GLY A 246 -1.19 1.47 -27.21
C GLY A 246 -2.62 1.47 -26.66
N LEU A 247 -3.59 1.25 -27.55
CA LEU A 247 -5.02 1.33 -27.20
C LEU A 247 -5.53 0.11 -26.42
N GLY A 248 -4.77 -0.98 -26.31
CA GLY A 248 -5.17 -2.15 -25.51
C GLY A 248 -5.47 -1.82 -24.04
N VAL A 249 -4.83 -0.79 -23.47
CA VAL A 249 -5.17 -0.29 -22.13
C VAL A 249 -6.59 0.28 -22.09
N LEU A 250 -7.00 1.02 -23.13
CA LEU A 250 -8.34 1.59 -23.23
C LEU A 250 -9.41 0.51 -23.46
N GLU A 251 -9.08 -0.55 -24.18
CA GLU A 251 -9.94 -1.72 -24.37
C GLU A 251 -10.17 -2.43 -23.04
N ALA A 252 -9.10 -2.75 -22.29
CA ALA A 252 -9.20 -3.33 -20.95
C ALA A 252 -10.01 -2.45 -19.97
N MET A 253 -9.85 -1.12 -20.04
CA MET A 253 -10.69 -0.17 -19.29
C MET A 253 -12.17 -0.29 -19.64
N LYS A 254 -12.52 -0.51 -20.91
CA LYS A 254 -13.92 -0.61 -21.36
C LYS A 254 -14.55 -1.96 -21.01
N GLU A 255 -13.77 -3.04 -21.03
CA GLU A 255 -14.25 -4.40 -20.79
C GLU A 255 -14.44 -4.71 -19.30
N THR A 256 -13.71 -4.00 -18.43
CA THR A 256 -13.76 -4.24 -16.99
C THR A 256 -14.88 -3.44 -16.31
N PRO A 257 -15.87 -4.09 -15.67
CA PRO A 257 -16.96 -3.41 -14.97
C PRO A 257 -16.48 -2.38 -13.94
N ALA A 258 -17.22 -1.28 -13.77
CA ALA A 258 -16.85 -0.23 -12.81
C ALA A 258 -16.83 -0.69 -11.34
N SER A 259 -17.43 -1.84 -11.03
CA SER A 259 -17.43 -2.46 -9.69
C SER A 259 -16.24 -3.37 -9.43
N SER A 260 -15.37 -3.60 -10.42
CA SER A 260 -14.17 -4.44 -10.30
C SER A 260 -12.93 -3.69 -10.79
N ILE A 261 -11.76 -4.28 -10.57
CA ILE A 261 -10.48 -3.77 -11.08
C ILE A 261 -9.78 -4.95 -11.77
N GLN A 262 -9.50 -4.79 -13.06
CA GLN A 262 -8.65 -5.73 -13.79
C GLN A 262 -7.21 -5.28 -13.64
N GLN A 263 -6.42 -6.10 -12.95
CA GLN A 263 -4.98 -5.91 -12.92
C GLN A 263 -4.40 -6.24 -14.30
N LEU A 264 -3.60 -5.33 -14.85
CA LEU A 264 -2.89 -5.56 -16.10
C LEU A 264 -1.63 -6.39 -15.83
N ALA A 265 -1.42 -7.44 -16.62
CA ALA A 265 -0.21 -8.25 -16.51
C ALA A 265 1.02 -7.43 -16.97
N PRO A 266 2.20 -7.62 -16.35
CA PRO A 266 3.41 -6.87 -16.72
C PRO A 266 3.78 -6.94 -18.20
N TYR A 267 3.60 -8.10 -18.82
CA TYR A 267 3.87 -8.28 -20.25
C TYR A 267 2.88 -7.53 -21.13
N ASP A 268 1.59 -7.54 -20.79
CA ASP A 268 0.55 -6.80 -21.52
C ASP A 268 0.78 -5.29 -21.42
N MET A 269 1.20 -4.81 -20.24
CA MET A 269 1.60 -3.42 -20.05
C MET A 269 2.80 -3.05 -20.95
N LEU A 270 3.78 -3.94 -21.09
CA LEU A 270 4.94 -3.70 -21.95
C LEU A 270 4.56 -3.71 -23.44
N GLN A 271 3.73 -4.66 -23.86
CA GLN A 271 3.22 -4.76 -25.24
C GLN A 271 2.37 -3.54 -25.61
N ALA A 272 1.50 -3.09 -24.70
CA ALA A 272 0.75 -1.87 -24.85
C ALA A 272 1.60 -0.60 -24.67
N LYS A 273 2.91 -0.72 -24.41
CA LYS A 273 3.83 0.41 -24.14
C LYS A 273 3.33 1.30 -23.01
N LEU A 274 2.57 0.77 -22.06
CA LEU A 274 2.18 1.47 -20.83
C LEU A 274 3.38 1.58 -19.89
N VAL A 275 4.16 0.50 -19.77
CA VAL A 275 5.50 0.51 -19.16
C VAL A 275 6.57 0.50 -20.25
N THR A 276 7.76 1.01 -19.92
CA THR A 276 8.92 1.02 -20.81
C THR A 276 9.87 -0.15 -20.57
N SER A 277 9.79 -0.77 -19.40
CA SER A 277 10.55 -1.97 -19.02
C SER A 277 9.82 -2.70 -17.89
N LEU A 278 10.30 -3.91 -17.56
CA LEU A 278 9.82 -4.72 -16.43
C LEU A 278 10.61 -4.46 -15.13
N ASP A 279 11.37 -3.36 -15.11
CA ASP A 279 12.13 -2.94 -13.93
C ASP A 279 11.17 -2.49 -12.80
N ALA A 280 11.70 -2.38 -11.58
CA ALA A 280 10.96 -1.90 -10.41
C ALA A 280 11.32 -0.46 -10.07
N VAL A 281 10.69 0.07 -9.01
CA VAL A 281 10.95 1.43 -8.49
C VAL A 281 12.43 1.67 -8.18
N ASP A 282 13.16 0.63 -7.75
CA ASP A 282 14.58 0.69 -7.41
C ASP A 282 15.46 1.21 -8.55
N LEU A 283 15.05 0.98 -9.79
CA LEU A 283 15.71 1.54 -10.97
C LEU A 283 15.84 3.07 -10.91
N LEU A 284 14.91 3.74 -10.23
CA LEU A 284 14.86 5.20 -10.12
C LEU A 284 15.35 5.70 -8.75
N THR A 285 15.43 4.82 -7.74
CA THR A 285 15.63 5.22 -6.34
C THR A 285 16.76 4.49 -5.61
N ALA A 286 17.40 3.49 -6.21
CA ALA A 286 18.46 2.71 -5.55
C ALA A 286 19.73 3.54 -5.31
N PRO A 287 20.43 3.33 -4.17
CA PRO A 287 21.72 3.96 -3.86
C PRO A 287 22.79 3.81 -4.93
N THR A 288 22.77 2.69 -5.66
CA THR A 288 23.74 2.37 -6.70
C THR A 288 23.74 3.39 -7.86
N LEU A 289 22.62 4.10 -8.07
CA LEU A 289 22.49 5.16 -9.08
C LEU A 289 23.45 6.33 -8.87
N CYS A 290 23.88 6.56 -7.62
CA CYS A 290 24.76 7.66 -7.30
C CYS A 290 26.25 7.28 -7.32
N LYS A 291 26.55 6.04 -7.69
CA LYS A 291 27.89 5.50 -7.86
C LYS A 291 28.24 5.24 -9.33
N THR A 292 27.33 5.54 -10.26
CA THR A 292 27.56 5.39 -11.71
C THR A 292 28.35 6.57 -12.28
N ASP A 293 29.01 6.34 -13.41
CA ASP A 293 29.62 7.41 -14.22
C ASP A 293 28.91 7.49 -15.60
N PRO A 294 28.19 8.58 -15.92
CA PRO A 294 27.94 9.75 -15.08
C PRO A 294 26.96 9.47 -13.93
N VAL A 295 27.07 10.27 -12.85
CA VAL A 295 26.16 10.19 -11.69
C VAL A 295 24.73 10.53 -12.13
N ALA A 296 23.75 9.75 -11.66
CA ALA A 296 22.35 9.98 -12.01
C ALA A 296 21.88 11.38 -11.58
N ALA A 297 21.06 12.03 -12.42
CA ALA A 297 20.66 13.43 -12.23
C ALA A 297 19.82 13.70 -10.97
N ASN A 298 19.26 12.65 -10.37
CA ASN A 298 18.47 12.73 -9.15
C ASN A 298 19.32 12.53 -7.87
N CYS A 299 20.63 12.28 -8.01
CA CYS A 299 21.54 12.16 -6.90
C CYS A 299 21.95 13.52 -6.35
N ARG A 300 22.00 13.64 -5.02
CA ARG A 300 22.39 14.86 -4.32
C ARG A 300 23.35 14.58 -3.19
N GLU A 301 24.48 15.26 -3.26
CA GLU A 301 25.42 15.39 -2.15
C GLU A 301 24.92 16.47 -1.18
N ILE A 302 24.95 16.17 0.13
CA ILE A 302 24.79 17.19 1.17
C ILE A 302 26.17 17.33 1.84
N PRO A 303 26.75 18.55 1.91
CA PRO A 303 28.00 18.74 2.63
C PRO A 303 27.82 18.39 4.10
N ALA A 304 28.76 17.64 4.68
CA ALA A 304 28.77 17.38 6.11
C ALA A 304 28.76 18.70 6.91
N PRO A 305 28.06 18.79 8.05
CA PRO A 305 28.21 19.91 8.96
C PRO A 305 29.67 20.00 9.41
N ALA A 306 30.23 21.22 9.42
CA ALA A 306 31.59 21.46 9.87
C ALA A 306 31.72 21.21 11.38
N GLY A 307 32.54 20.22 11.77
CA GLY A 307 32.79 19.77 13.15
C GLY A 307 31.86 18.61 13.53
N ASP A 308 32.30 17.38 13.77
CA ASP A 308 33.54 16.92 14.39
C ASP A 308 34.28 15.88 13.53
N VAL A 309 35.58 16.09 13.36
CA VAL A 309 36.50 15.09 12.81
C VAL A 309 36.78 14.03 13.87
N VAL A 310 36.05 12.91 13.83
CA VAL A 310 36.57 11.65 14.36
C VAL A 310 37.43 11.05 13.25
N ALA A 311 38.73 11.01 13.48
CA ALA A 311 39.72 10.51 12.55
C ALA A 311 39.42 9.06 12.14
N TYR A 312 39.02 8.86 10.88
CA TYR A 312 39.09 7.54 10.26
C TYR A 312 40.54 7.25 9.91
N ALA A 313 41.10 6.24 10.58
CA ALA A 313 42.43 5.74 10.30
C ALA A 313 42.56 5.28 8.84
N LYS A 314 43.72 5.58 8.26
CA LYS A 314 44.12 5.32 6.87
C LYS A 314 43.98 3.83 6.50
N PRO A 315 43.40 3.46 5.35
CA PRO A 315 43.36 2.05 4.92
C PRO A 315 44.74 1.59 4.44
N ALA A 316 45.13 0.38 4.84
CA ALA A 316 46.28 -0.34 4.29
C ALA A 316 45.95 -0.87 2.88
N PRO A 317 46.96 -1.19 2.03
CA PRO A 317 46.77 -1.46 0.61
C PRO A 317 46.03 -2.79 0.35
N ALA A 318 45.21 -2.76 -0.69
CA ALA A 318 44.31 -3.83 -1.09
C ALA A 318 45.02 -5.13 -1.48
N ALA A 319 44.53 -6.25 -0.93
CA ALA A 319 44.67 -7.58 -1.51
C ALA A 319 43.34 -7.98 -2.16
N SER A 320 43.44 -8.69 -3.28
CA SER A 320 42.39 -9.10 -4.22
C SER A 320 41.04 -9.48 -3.59
N ALA A 321 39.97 -8.85 -4.06
CA ALA A 321 38.59 -9.10 -3.65
C ALA A 321 38.05 -10.41 -4.26
N GLU A 322 37.72 -11.36 -3.39
CA GLU A 322 36.66 -12.34 -3.64
C GLU A 322 35.28 -11.72 -3.34
N PRO A 323 34.17 -12.22 -3.92
CA PRO A 323 32.90 -11.51 -3.98
C PRO A 323 32.26 -11.34 -2.59
N GLU A 324 32.03 -10.09 -2.22
CA GLU A 324 31.40 -9.70 -0.96
C GLU A 324 29.95 -10.20 -0.86
N THR A 325 29.70 -10.89 0.24
CA THR A 325 28.38 -11.20 0.78
C THR A 325 27.68 -9.90 1.18
N VAL A 326 26.53 -9.64 0.55
CA VAL A 326 25.64 -8.53 0.90
C VAL A 326 25.20 -8.71 2.36
N ARG A 327 25.68 -7.82 3.25
CA ARG A 327 25.15 -7.70 4.62
C ARG A 327 23.72 -7.18 4.55
N ARG A 328 22.76 -8.08 4.75
CA ARG A 328 21.35 -7.80 5.03
C ARG A 328 21.27 -6.90 6.28
N ALA A 329 20.36 -5.94 6.30
CA ALA A 329 20.00 -5.19 7.50
C ALA A 329 19.68 -6.19 8.64
N ASP A 330 20.10 -5.90 9.87
CA ASP A 330 19.95 -6.75 11.06
C ASP A 330 18.50 -7.21 11.27
N VAL A 331 18.16 -8.33 10.65
CA VAL A 331 17.05 -9.18 11.09
C VAL A 331 17.68 -10.07 12.14
N GLY A 332 17.43 -9.74 13.41
CA GLY A 332 17.94 -10.49 14.55
C GLY A 332 17.67 -11.99 14.43
N ASP A 333 18.38 -12.78 15.25
CA ASP A 333 18.15 -14.22 15.32
C ASP A 333 16.67 -14.56 15.47
N MET A 334 16.25 -15.67 14.87
CA MET A 334 14.85 -16.09 14.83
C MET A 334 14.24 -16.09 16.24
N ARG A 335 13.14 -15.34 16.35
CA ARG A 335 12.31 -15.24 17.56
C ARG A 335 11.02 -16.02 17.36
N PHE A 336 10.50 -16.54 18.46
CA PHE A 336 9.21 -17.22 18.51
C PHE A 336 8.35 -16.56 19.57
N VAL A 337 7.17 -16.08 19.19
CA VAL A 337 6.21 -15.46 20.11
C VAL A 337 4.80 -15.96 19.82
N LEU A 338 3.95 -15.99 20.85
CA LEU A 338 2.53 -16.30 20.69
C LEU A 338 1.78 -15.07 20.24
N VAL A 339 0.87 -15.27 19.28
CA VAL A 339 0.08 -14.20 18.71
C VAL A 339 -1.38 -14.65 18.63
N ARG A 340 -2.29 -13.74 18.97
CA ARG A 340 -3.74 -13.88 18.81
C ARG A 340 -4.24 -12.88 17.78
N GLY A 341 -5.15 -13.34 16.93
CA GLY A 341 -5.89 -12.46 16.03
C GLY A 341 -6.75 -11.46 16.80
N ARG A 342 -7.08 -10.34 16.16
CA ARG A 342 -8.11 -9.41 16.68
C ARG A 342 -8.98 -8.93 15.54
N SER A 343 -10.28 -9.17 15.65
CA SER A 343 -11.25 -8.74 14.65
C SER A 343 -12.65 -8.87 15.19
N PHE A 344 -13.53 -7.93 14.85
CA PHE A 344 -14.97 -8.03 15.11
C PHE A 344 -15.60 -9.32 14.54
N LEU A 345 -14.91 -9.98 13.60
CA LEU A 345 -15.34 -11.24 13.02
C LEU A 345 -15.08 -12.45 13.91
N CYS A 346 -14.04 -12.44 14.76
CA CYS A 346 -13.71 -13.57 15.64
C CYS A 346 -13.79 -13.26 17.14
N ASP A 347 -13.81 -11.99 17.55
CA ASP A 347 -13.85 -11.63 18.96
C ASP A 347 -15.07 -12.27 19.66
N PRO A 348 -14.89 -12.94 20.81
CA PRO A 348 -13.66 -13.05 21.61
C PRO A 348 -12.77 -14.28 21.30
N ASN A 349 -13.18 -15.15 20.40
CA ASN A 349 -12.57 -16.46 20.14
C ASN A 349 -11.62 -16.44 18.91
N CYS A 350 -10.76 -15.44 18.80
CA CYS A 350 -9.81 -15.35 17.68
C CYS A 350 -8.75 -16.45 17.70
N PRO A 351 -8.24 -16.86 16.53
CA PRO A 351 -7.24 -17.91 16.44
C PRO A 351 -5.89 -17.43 16.99
N GLU A 352 -5.14 -18.38 17.56
CA GLU A 352 -3.77 -18.19 18.02
C GLU A 352 -2.77 -18.91 17.10
N TRP A 353 -1.56 -18.36 16.99
CA TRP A 353 -0.46 -18.97 16.25
C TRP A 353 0.89 -18.61 16.89
N ILE A 354 1.94 -19.32 16.48
CA ILE A 354 3.31 -18.98 16.80
C ILE A 354 3.88 -18.17 15.65
N SER A 355 4.32 -16.94 15.91
CA SER A 355 5.06 -16.14 14.95
C SER A 355 6.56 -16.48 15.04
N ALA A 356 7.14 -16.95 13.94
CA ALA A 356 8.56 -17.26 13.78
C ALA A 356 9.21 -16.25 12.82
N GLU A 357 9.80 -15.20 13.38
CA GLU A 357 10.34 -14.08 12.61
C GLU A 357 11.86 -14.03 12.80
N GLY A 358 12.61 -14.01 11.70
CA GLY A 358 14.03 -13.64 11.71
C GLY A 358 15.02 -14.64 11.13
N THR A 359 16.31 -14.43 11.37
CA THR A 359 17.39 -15.23 10.78
C THR A 359 17.54 -16.56 11.49
N ILE A 360 17.54 -17.68 10.76
CA ILE A 360 17.78 -19.01 11.34
C ILE A 360 19.23 -19.08 11.82
N SER A 361 19.43 -19.37 13.09
CA SER A 361 20.74 -19.57 13.71
C SER A 361 20.84 -20.98 14.31
N ALA A 362 22.03 -21.33 14.81
CA ALA A 362 22.22 -22.60 15.53
C ALA A 362 21.35 -22.69 16.80
N GLN A 363 20.91 -21.55 17.36
CA GLN A 363 20.07 -21.48 18.55
C GLN A 363 18.56 -21.57 18.25
N THR A 364 18.16 -21.43 16.98
CA THR A 364 16.74 -21.50 16.58
C THR A 364 16.00 -22.74 17.09
N PRO A 365 16.54 -23.97 17.03
CA PRO A 365 15.83 -25.16 17.52
C PRO A 365 15.57 -25.12 19.02
N GLU A 366 16.50 -24.57 19.80
CA GLU A 366 16.37 -24.48 21.26
C GLU A 366 15.33 -23.44 21.65
N ARG A 367 15.32 -22.27 21.00
CA ARG A 367 14.29 -21.24 21.24
C ARG A 367 12.89 -21.72 20.85
N LEU A 368 12.78 -22.47 19.75
CA LEU A 368 11.51 -23.10 19.38
C LEU A 368 11.07 -24.10 20.46
N ARG A 369 11.97 -24.95 20.94
CA ARG A 369 11.68 -25.91 22.02
C ARG A 369 11.18 -25.21 23.29
N GLN A 370 11.87 -24.17 23.73
CA GLN A 370 11.48 -23.37 24.91
C GLN A 370 10.05 -22.82 24.79
N LEU A 371 9.68 -22.28 23.64
CA LEU A 371 8.31 -21.82 23.42
C LEU A 371 7.31 -22.99 23.42
N LEU A 372 7.63 -24.09 22.73
CA LEU A 372 6.75 -25.27 22.65
C LEU A 372 6.52 -25.91 24.02
N ASP A 373 7.52 -25.89 24.90
CA ASP A 373 7.39 -26.37 26.27
C ASP A 373 6.51 -25.44 27.11
N THR A 374 6.50 -24.13 26.80
CA THR A 374 5.63 -23.14 27.46
C THR A 374 4.15 -23.33 27.11
N ILE A 375 3.84 -23.73 25.87
CA ILE A 375 2.45 -23.98 25.44
C ILE A 375 1.96 -25.42 25.66
N GLY A 376 2.85 -26.33 26.11
CA GLY A 376 2.52 -27.72 26.42
C GLY A 376 2.05 -28.52 25.19
N ASP A 377 0.89 -29.17 25.31
CA ASP A 377 0.34 -30.05 24.27
C ASP A 377 -0.42 -29.30 23.17
N ARG A 378 -0.54 -27.97 23.27
CA ARG A 378 -1.26 -27.13 22.30
C ARG A 378 -0.56 -27.16 20.95
N ARG A 379 -1.30 -27.49 19.89
CA ARG A 379 -0.78 -27.53 18.51
C ARG A 379 -1.16 -26.26 17.77
N LEU A 380 -0.38 -25.21 18.00
CA LEU A 380 -0.56 -23.95 17.31
C LEU A 380 0.16 -23.97 15.95
N PRO A 381 -0.44 -23.39 14.89
CA PRO A 381 0.23 -23.24 13.61
C PRO A 381 1.44 -22.32 13.76
N LEU A 382 2.53 -22.63 13.06
CA LEU A 382 3.77 -21.86 13.04
C LEU A 382 3.85 -21.03 11.76
N VAL A 383 3.81 -19.72 11.91
CA VAL A 383 3.90 -18.76 10.80
C VAL A 383 5.34 -18.28 10.67
N ILE A 384 6.00 -18.63 9.56
CA ILE A 384 7.43 -18.40 9.34
C ILE A 384 7.63 -17.22 8.39
N ASN A 385 8.44 -16.26 8.84
CA ASN A 385 9.01 -15.20 8.01
C ASN A 385 10.52 -15.12 8.26
N SER A 386 11.32 -15.63 7.33
CA SER A 386 12.75 -15.77 7.50
C SER A 386 13.52 -15.59 6.20
N PRO A 387 14.60 -14.78 6.18
CA PRO A 387 15.53 -14.73 5.06
C PRO A 387 16.39 -16.01 4.94
N GLY A 388 16.24 -16.97 5.86
CA GLY A 388 17.06 -18.18 5.99
C GLY A 388 18.17 -18.02 7.02
N GLY A 389 19.31 -18.69 6.81
CA GLY A 389 20.44 -18.69 7.74
C GLY A 389 21.11 -20.06 7.85
N ASP A 390 21.35 -20.51 9.08
CA ASP A 390 22.03 -21.77 9.38
C ASP A 390 21.23 -23.00 8.91
N VAL A 391 21.83 -23.82 8.05
CA VAL A 391 21.21 -25.01 7.45
C VAL A 391 20.97 -26.12 8.48
N LEU A 392 21.87 -26.30 9.45
CA LEU A 392 21.73 -27.32 10.49
C LEU A 392 20.68 -26.92 11.51
N GLY A 393 20.62 -25.64 11.88
CA GLY A 393 19.56 -25.03 12.66
C GLY A 393 18.20 -25.23 11.98
N ALA A 394 18.10 -24.99 10.67
CA ALA A 394 16.87 -25.22 9.90
C ALA A 394 16.45 -26.70 9.90
N VAL A 395 17.38 -27.63 9.70
CA VAL A 395 17.11 -29.08 9.76
C VAL A 395 16.64 -29.50 11.15
N ALA A 396 17.30 -29.04 12.21
CA ALA A 396 16.95 -29.40 13.58
C ALA A 396 15.60 -28.80 14.01
N ALA A 397 15.33 -27.53 13.69
CA ALA A 397 14.04 -26.90 13.92
C ALA A 397 12.94 -27.60 13.10
N GLY A 398 13.20 -27.94 11.85
CA GLY A 398 12.28 -28.69 10.99
C GLY A 398 11.96 -30.10 11.51
N ARG A 399 12.92 -30.80 12.13
CA ARG A 399 12.64 -32.09 12.82
C ARG A 399 11.75 -31.88 14.04
N LEU A 400 12.00 -30.85 14.85
CA LEU A 400 11.17 -30.51 16.00
C LEU A 400 9.73 -30.16 15.60
N ILE A 401 9.55 -29.38 14.52
CA ILE A 401 8.25 -29.06 13.92
C ILE A 401 7.51 -30.36 13.55
N ARG A 402 8.19 -31.31 12.88
CA ARG A 402 7.63 -32.59 12.47
C ARG A 402 7.24 -33.45 13.67
N GLU A 403 8.13 -33.56 14.67
CA GLU A 403 7.93 -34.34 15.89
C GLU A 403 6.70 -33.85 16.68
N ARG A 404 6.53 -32.53 16.76
CA ARG A 404 5.39 -31.88 17.42
C ARG A 404 4.13 -31.79 16.54
N LYS A 405 4.19 -32.31 15.31
CA LYS A 405 3.10 -32.35 14.34
C LYS A 405 2.49 -30.98 14.05
N LEU A 406 3.33 -29.94 13.96
CA LEU A 406 2.86 -28.58 13.73
C LEU A 406 2.49 -28.35 12.26
N ASP A 407 1.42 -27.61 12.05
CA ASP A 407 1.12 -26.99 10.77
C ASP A 407 1.95 -25.72 10.62
N VAL A 408 2.40 -25.46 9.39
CA VAL A 408 3.30 -24.34 9.09
C VAL A 408 2.79 -23.54 7.90
N ALA A 409 2.90 -22.22 8.00
CA ALA A 409 2.62 -21.33 6.88
C ALA A 409 3.74 -20.31 6.70
N VAL A 410 3.90 -19.81 5.47
CA VAL A 410 4.78 -18.68 5.19
C VAL A 410 3.95 -17.41 5.04
N ALA A 411 4.08 -16.51 6.01
CA ALA A 411 3.48 -15.18 6.05
C ALA A 411 4.27 -14.32 7.06
N ARG A 412 4.15 -13.00 7.00
CA ARG A 412 4.66 -12.10 8.04
C ARG A 412 3.59 -11.86 9.09
N THR A 413 3.96 -11.84 10.36
CA THR A 413 3.06 -11.37 11.41
C THR A 413 3.20 -9.85 11.58
N ASP A 414 2.10 -9.14 11.39
CA ASP A 414 1.98 -7.71 11.68
C ASP A 414 1.38 -7.53 13.07
N PHE A 415 2.19 -7.05 14.00
CA PHE A 415 1.79 -6.86 15.39
C PHE A 415 0.98 -5.58 15.54
N ILE A 416 -0.15 -5.66 16.25
CA ILE A 416 -1.05 -4.53 16.47
C ILE A 416 -0.87 -4.04 17.91
N GLY A 417 -0.50 -2.77 18.05
CA GLY A 417 -0.31 -2.13 19.34
C GLY A 417 1.07 -2.42 19.93
N CYS A 418 1.31 -3.67 20.34
CA CYS A 418 2.56 -4.06 20.99
C CYS A 418 3.46 -4.92 20.11
N GLU A 419 4.69 -4.46 19.86
CA GLU A 419 5.71 -5.20 19.11
C GLU A 419 6.75 -5.83 20.06
N PRO A 420 7.15 -7.10 19.86
CA PRO A 420 8.05 -7.82 20.76
C PRO A 420 9.44 -7.20 20.98
N ASP A 421 9.92 -6.37 20.04
CA ASP A 421 11.29 -5.81 20.07
C ASP A 421 11.35 -4.38 20.66
N LYS A 422 10.22 -3.82 21.13
CA LYS A 422 10.17 -2.48 21.74
C LYS A 422 10.36 -2.58 23.26
N ALA A 423 11.34 -1.85 23.80
CA ALA A 423 11.76 -1.91 25.20
C ALA A 423 10.66 -1.63 26.24
N ASP A 424 9.59 -0.93 25.86
CA ASP A 424 8.45 -0.61 26.74
C ASP A 424 7.19 -1.44 26.41
N CYS A 425 7.36 -2.62 25.80
CA CYS A 425 6.27 -3.40 25.27
C CYS A 425 6.33 -4.86 25.72
N THR A 426 5.49 -5.20 26.70
CA THR A 426 5.27 -6.57 27.14
C THR A 426 3.88 -7.02 26.70
N ALA A 427 3.80 -8.21 26.09
CA ALA A 427 2.52 -8.83 25.76
C ALA A 427 1.65 -9.06 27.01
N GLU A 428 0.36 -8.80 26.87
CA GLU A 428 -0.65 -9.15 27.87
C GLU A 428 -0.77 -10.67 27.95
N ASP A 429 -0.63 -11.25 29.15
CA ASP A 429 -0.57 -12.69 29.40
C ASP A 429 0.45 -13.47 28.52
N GLY A 430 1.50 -12.79 28.03
CA GLY A 430 2.50 -13.39 27.15
C GLY A 430 2.02 -13.66 25.71
N VAL A 431 0.86 -13.13 25.32
CA VAL A 431 0.29 -13.26 23.97
C VAL A 431 0.18 -11.89 23.29
N TYR A 432 0.85 -11.74 22.16
CA TYR A 432 0.77 -10.53 21.35
C TYR A 432 -0.52 -10.51 20.52
N VAL A 433 -0.95 -9.32 20.11
CA VAL A 433 -2.04 -9.17 19.15
C VAL A 433 -1.46 -8.90 17.78
N GLY A 434 -1.97 -9.58 16.74
CA GLY A 434 -1.48 -9.36 15.38
C GLY A 434 -2.40 -9.90 14.30
N LEU A 435 -1.95 -9.77 13.07
CA LEU A 435 -2.56 -10.33 11.86
C LEU A 435 -1.47 -10.94 10.98
N THR A 436 -1.82 -11.97 10.21
CA THR A 436 -0.93 -12.54 9.20
C THR A 436 -1.06 -11.80 7.88
N ILE A 437 0.08 -11.54 7.23
CA ILE A 437 0.14 -10.92 5.90
C ILE A 437 0.93 -11.84 4.97
N ASP A 438 0.23 -12.56 4.09
CA ASP A 438 0.89 -13.50 3.16
C ASP A 438 1.83 -12.81 2.17
N ALA A 439 1.48 -11.59 1.73
CA ALA A 439 2.25 -10.85 0.72
C ALA A 439 3.64 -10.44 1.18
N SER A 440 3.84 -10.36 2.50
CA SER A 440 5.10 -9.97 3.12
C SER A 440 5.85 -11.16 3.70
N GLY A 441 5.33 -12.39 3.54
CA GLY A 441 5.97 -13.60 4.02
C GLY A 441 7.15 -14.01 3.16
N GLU A 442 8.35 -13.98 3.73
CA GLU A 442 9.59 -14.46 3.13
C GLU A 442 10.01 -15.79 3.74
N CYS A 443 10.48 -16.72 2.92
CA CYS A 443 11.14 -17.93 3.35
C CYS A 443 12.31 -18.24 2.40
N GLY A 444 13.43 -17.57 2.66
CA GLY A 444 14.63 -17.62 1.84
C GLY A 444 15.67 -18.63 2.31
N ALA A 445 16.60 -18.99 1.41
CA ALA A 445 17.80 -19.76 1.72
C ALA A 445 17.53 -21.08 2.47
N ALA A 446 17.87 -21.16 3.77
CA ALA A 446 17.67 -22.35 4.60
C ALA A 446 16.23 -22.51 5.10
N CYS A 447 15.39 -21.47 5.02
CA CYS A 447 14.01 -21.51 5.51
C CYS A 447 13.13 -22.61 4.87
N PRO A 448 13.17 -22.85 3.54
CA PRO A 448 12.45 -23.97 2.93
C PRO A 448 12.76 -25.34 3.54
N ILE A 449 13.96 -25.51 4.13
CA ILE A 449 14.34 -26.73 4.85
C ILE A 449 13.59 -26.82 6.18
N MET A 450 13.49 -25.73 6.94
CA MET A 450 12.69 -25.69 8.17
C MET A 450 11.19 -25.90 7.88
N LEU A 451 10.67 -25.24 6.82
CA LEU A 451 9.29 -25.36 6.35
C LEU A 451 8.92 -26.82 6.02
N ALA A 452 9.84 -27.60 5.43
CA ALA A 452 9.60 -28.99 5.08
C ALA A 452 9.15 -29.85 6.29
N GLY A 453 9.49 -29.43 7.51
CA GLY A 453 9.09 -30.07 8.76
C GLY A 453 7.58 -30.11 9.04
N GLY A 454 6.79 -29.21 8.46
CA GLY A 454 5.36 -29.09 8.78
C GLY A 454 4.49 -30.24 8.27
N VAL A 455 3.40 -30.53 9.00
CA VAL A 455 2.38 -31.53 8.61
C VAL A 455 1.54 -31.01 7.46
N ARG A 456 0.81 -29.91 7.67
CA ARG A 456 0.31 -29.06 6.59
C ARG A 456 1.29 -27.92 6.39
N ARG A 457 1.65 -27.67 5.13
CA ARG A 457 2.59 -26.63 4.71
C ARG A 457 1.84 -25.75 3.73
N LEU A 458 1.55 -24.51 4.13
CA LEU A 458 0.84 -23.55 3.31
C LEU A 458 1.76 -22.43 2.88
N VAL A 459 1.82 -22.21 1.58
CA VAL A 459 2.59 -21.14 0.97
C VAL A 459 1.64 -20.40 0.06
N GLY A 460 1.10 -19.29 0.55
CA GLY A 460 0.18 -18.48 -0.22
C GLY A 460 0.84 -17.95 -1.50
N PRO A 461 0.07 -17.67 -2.57
CA PRO A 461 0.61 -17.26 -3.87
C PRO A 461 1.41 -15.94 -3.84
N ARG A 462 1.22 -15.13 -2.78
CA ARG A 462 1.92 -13.87 -2.57
C ARG A 462 3.19 -14.00 -1.71
N ALA A 463 3.40 -15.15 -1.04
CA ALA A 463 4.60 -15.42 -0.25
C ALA A 463 5.83 -15.69 -1.15
N GLN A 464 7.02 -15.40 -0.63
CA GLN A 464 8.28 -15.53 -1.36
C GLN A 464 9.12 -16.67 -0.81
N LEU A 465 9.30 -17.72 -1.60
CA LEU A 465 10.26 -18.79 -1.29
C LEU A 465 11.43 -18.73 -2.24
N THR A 466 12.64 -18.63 -1.70
CA THR A 466 13.86 -18.61 -2.51
C THR A 466 14.83 -19.71 -2.09
N VAL A 467 15.46 -20.33 -3.08
CA VAL A 467 16.49 -21.36 -2.91
C VAL A 467 17.78 -20.97 -3.62
N HIS A 468 18.89 -21.48 -3.10
CA HIS A 468 20.21 -21.40 -3.73
C HIS A 468 21.01 -22.66 -3.36
N PRO A 469 22.17 -22.92 -3.97
CA PRO A 469 23.01 -24.05 -3.60
C PRO A 469 23.48 -23.88 -2.16
N MET A 470 23.37 -24.93 -1.36
CA MET A 470 23.82 -24.96 0.02
C MET A 470 24.64 -26.23 0.25
N GLY A 471 25.63 -26.17 1.14
CA GLY A 471 26.42 -27.35 1.52
C GLY A 471 25.57 -28.46 2.16
N LEU A 472 26.17 -29.64 2.40
CA LEU A 472 25.54 -30.79 3.07
C LEU A 472 24.45 -31.51 2.27
N GLU A 473 24.54 -31.54 0.95
CA GLU A 473 23.50 -32.09 0.07
C GLU A 473 23.03 -33.50 0.43
N GLN A 474 23.94 -34.41 0.79
CA GLN A 474 23.56 -35.78 1.14
C GLN A 474 22.72 -35.82 2.42
N ARG A 475 23.02 -34.96 3.39
CA ARG A 475 22.25 -34.83 4.64
C ARG A 475 20.88 -34.20 4.38
N LEU A 476 20.82 -33.18 3.52
CA LEU A 476 19.57 -32.57 3.09
C LEU A 476 18.69 -33.54 2.29
N LYS A 477 19.28 -34.39 1.45
CA LYS A 477 18.55 -35.42 0.71
C LYS A 477 17.86 -36.41 1.65
N ILE A 478 18.55 -36.86 2.70
CA ILE A 478 17.95 -37.75 3.71
C ILE A 478 16.85 -37.01 4.45
N TYR A 479 17.12 -35.81 4.96
CA TYR A 479 16.14 -35.02 5.69
C TYR A 479 14.87 -34.73 4.87
N LEU A 480 15.00 -34.26 3.62
CA LEU A 480 13.86 -33.96 2.77
C LEU A 480 13.04 -35.20 2.44
N LYS A 481 13.71 -36.35 2.26
CA LYS A 481 13.02 -37.64 2.11
C LYS A 481 12.22 -38.01 3.37
N ASP A 482 12.79 -37.85 4.56
CA ASP A 482 12.09 -38.08 5.84
C ASP A 482 10.85 -37.17 5.98
N MET A 483 10.92 -35.97 5.41
CA MET A 483 9.84 -34.97 5.39
C MET A 483 8.85 -35.12 4.22
N ALA A 484 8.95 -36.21 3.45
CA ALA A 484 8.15 -36.46 2.25
C ALA A 484 8.24 -35.35 1.18
N VAL A 485 9.41 -34.71 1.06
CA VAL A 485 9.74 -33.74 0.01
C VAL A 485 10.58 -34.42 -1.07
N GLY A 486 10.13 -34.30 -2.31
CA GLY A 486 10.75 -34.91 -3.48
C GLY A 486 12.13 -34.32 -3.82
N PRO A 487 12.99 -35.09 -4.51
CA PRO A 487 14.37 -34.68 -4.82
C PRO A 487 14.45 -33.47 -5.78
N GLY A 488 13.34 -33.11 -6.44
CA GLY A 488 13.26 -31.95 -7.32
C GLY A 488 13.60 -30.62 -6.65
N LEU A 489 13.42 -30.52 -5.32
CA LEU A 489 13.84 -29.33 -4.57
C LEU A 489 15.36 -29.15 -4.57
N LEU A 490 16.13 -30.23 -4.36
CA LEU A 490 17.59 -30.19 -4.42
C LEU A 490 18.09 -29.88 -5.84
N VAL A 491 17.39 -30.40 -6.86
CA VAL A 491 17.69 -30.06 -8.26
C VAL A 491 17.46 -28.55 -8.50
N ALA A 492 16.36 -28.01 -7.98
CA ALA A 492 16.09 -26.57 -8.07
C ALA A 492 17.16 -25.74 -7.36
N MET A 493 17.63 -26.18 -6.20
CA MET A 493 18.74 -25.54 -5.45
C MET A 493 20.06 -25.54 -6.24
N ARG A 494 20.43 -26.66 -6.87
CA ARG A 494 21.66 -26.81 -7.66
C ARG A 494 21.65 -26.01 -8.96
N SER A 495 20.48 -25.85 -9.56
CA SER A 495 20.32 -25.18 -10.85
C SER A 495 20.58 -23.67 -10.81
N VAL A 496 20.84 -23.11 -9.62
CA VAL A 496 21.06 -21.68 -9.40
C VAL A 496 22.56 -21.42 -9.29
N PRO A 497 23.12 -20.44 -10.02
CA PRO A 497 24.50 -20.00 -9.80
C PRO A 497 24.67 -19.57 -8.33
N ALA A 498 25.81 -19.89 -7.69
CA ALA A 498 26.04 -19.68 -6.25
C ALA A 498 25.83 -18.22 -5.76
N SER A 499 25.84 -17.24 -6.67
CA SER A 499 25.59 -15.82 -6.43
C SER A 499 24.15 -15.36 -6.68
N ARG A 500 23.20 -16.27 -6.92
CA ARG A 500 21.78 -15.94 -7.19
C ARG A 500 20.84 -16.75 -6.30
N HIS A 501 19.65 -16.21 -6.09
CA HIS A 501 18.52 -16.90 -5.48
C HIS A 501 17.49 -17.19 -6.57
N ARG A 502 16.91 -18.39 -6.56
CA ARG A 502 15.80 -18.78 -7.44
C ARG A 502 14.52 -18.78 -6.62
N ARG A 503 13.52 -18.02 -7.05
CA ARG A 503 12.17 -18.15 -6.52
C ARG A 503 11.57 -19.50 -6.93
N LEU A 504 10.93 -20.18 -5.99
CA LEU A 504 10.17 -21.40 -6.27
C LEU A 504 8.74 -21.01 -6.67
N GLU A 505 8.31 -21.50 -7.83
CA GLU A 505 6.94 -21.33 -8.31
C GLU A 505 5.98 -22.23 -7.52
N PRO A 506 4.73 -21.80 -7.25
CA PRO A 506 3.76 -22.57 -6.47
C PRO A 506 3.54 -24.00 -6.98
N ASP A 507 3.38 -24.17 -8.29
CA ASP A 507 3.20 -25.49 -8.91
C ASP A 507 4.41 -26.41 -8.71
N MET A 508 5.62 -25.84 -8.74
CA MET A 508 6.85 -26.59 -8.47
C MET A 508 6.90 -27.03 -7.01
N MET A 509 6.57 -26.13 -6.08
CA MET A 509 6.54 -26.43 -4.64
C MET A 509 5.54 -27.54 -4.33
N LEU A 510 4.36 -27.51 -4.96
CA LEU A 510 3.34 -28.53 -4.79
C LEU A 510 3.80 -29.86 -5.40
N LYS A 511 4.36 -29.82 -6.62
CA LYS A 511 4.88 -31.00 -7.32
C LYS A 511 5.99 -31.73 -6.56
N VAL A 512 6.88 -30.99 -5.90
CA VAL A 512 7.95 -31.58 -5.08
C VAL A 512 7.53 -31.84 -3.64
N GLY A 513 6.28 -31.55 -3.26
CA GLY A 513 5.76 -31.74 -1.91
C GLY A 513 6.37 -30.81 -0.87
N LEU A 514 6.95 -29.67 -1.27
CA LEU A 514 7.43 -28.64 -0.33
C LEU A 514 6.25 -27.88 0.31
N THR A 515 5.19 -27.65 -0.46
CA THR A 515 3.89 -27.19 0.06
C THR A 515 2.87 -28.33 -0.07
N THR A 516 1.93 -28.43 0.86
CA THR A 516 0.82 -29.39 0.79
C THR A 516 -0.45 -28.77 0.22
N GLY A 517 -0.45 -27.45 0.06
CA GLY A 517 -1.59 -26.66 -0.42
C GLY A 517 -1.14 -25.31 -0.99
N LEU A 518 -2.02 -24.67 -1.76
CA LEU A 518 -1.79 -23.33 -2.34
C LEU A 518 -2.54 -22.23 -1.58
N GLU A 519 -3.25 -22.63 -0.53
CA GLU A 519 -3.94 -21.75 0.40
C GLU A 519 -2.94 -20.87 1.15
N SER A 520 -3.45 -19.76 1.67
CA SER A 520 -2.65 -18.79 2.38
C SER A 520 -2.57 -19.08 3.88
N ALA A 521 -1.80 -18.30 4.65
CA ALA A 521 -1.75 -18.46 6.09
C ALA A 521 -3.12 -18.24 6.76
N ASP A 522 -4.03 -17.51 6.10
CA ASP A 522 -5.39 -17.26 6.59
C ASP A 522 -6.22 -18.53 6.80
N GLU A 523 -5.84 -19.65 6.17
CA GLU A 523 -6.45 -20.96 6.46
C GLU A 523 -6.17 -21.43 7.91
N PHE A 524 -5.10 -20.91 8.53
CA PHE A 524 -4.73 -21.19 9.92
C PHE A 524 -4.98 -20.05 10.89
N THR A 525 -5.02 -18.81 10.40
CA THR A 525 -5.03 -17.60 11.24
C THR A 525 -6.17 -16.64 10.91
N GLY A 526 -6.97 -16.95 9.90
CA GLY A 526 -8.05 -16.10 9.42
C GLY A 526 -9.15 -15.90 10.48
N PRO A 527 -9.76 -14.71 10.56
CA PRO A 527 -10.73 -14.39 11.61
C PRO A 527 -12.08 -15.12 11.47
N THR A 528 -12.25 -15.95 10.44
CA THR A 528 -13.48 -16.73 10.25
C THR A 528 -13.31 -18.21 10.61
N ILE A 529 -12.08 -18.71 10.79
CA ILE A 529 -11.84 -20.15 10.98
C ILE A 529 -12.43 -20.67 12.29
N CYS A 530 -12.51 -19.84 13.33
CA CYS A 530 -13.06 -20.21 14.62
C CYS A 530 -14.59 -20.35 14.62
N LYS A 531 -15.23 -20.17 13.47
CA LYS A 531 -16.66 -20.44 13.25
C LYS A 531 -16.91 -21.75 12.51
N SER A 532 -15.87 -22.49 12.11
CA SER A 532 -16.05 -23.78 11.42
C SER A 532 -16.46 -24.87 12.40
N GLU A 533 -17.12 -25.92 11.88
CA GLU A 533 -17.41 -27.14 12.62
C GLU A 533 -16.68 -28.33 11.99
N PRO A 534 -15.79 -29.03 12.73
CA PRO A 534 -15.39 -28.73 14.11
C PRO A 534 -14.54 -27.45 14.22
N MET A 535 -14.59 -26.80 15.39
CA MET A 535 -13.78 -25.60 15.65
C MET A 535 -12.29 -25.98 15.75
N PRO A 536 -11.37 -25.24 15.11
CA PRO A 536 -9.94 -25.52 15.16
C PRO A 536 -9.38 -25.44 16.59
N GLU A 537 -8.40 -26.29 16.91
CA GLU A 537 -7.75 -26.35 18.24
C GLU A 537 -7.01 -25.06 18.63
N ASN A 538 -6.66 -24.23 17.65
CA ASN A 538 -5.99 -22.95 17.88
C ASN A 538 -6.97 -21.79 18.17
N CYS A 539 -8.28 -22.04 18.21
CA CYS A 539 -9.30 -21.09 18.62
C CYS A 539 -9.61 -21.24 20.10
N ARG A 540 -9.45 -20.16 20.88
CA ARG A 540 -9.72 -20.19 22.33
C ARG A 540 -11.20 -19.91 22.58
N MET A 541 -11.90 -20.79 23.29
CA MET A 541 -13.19 -20.43 23.89
C MET A 541 -12.92 -19.64 25.17
N VAL A 542 -13.29 -18.37 25.19
CA VAL A 542 -13.30 -17.59 26.42
C VAL A 542 -14.40 -18.13 27.31
N SER A 543 -14.06 -18.67 28.49
CA SER A 543 -15.05 -19.11 29.45
C SER A 543 -15.82 -17.90 29.99
N THR A 544 -17.11 -18.07 30.26
CA THR A 544 -18.03 -17.02 30.74
C THR A 544 -17.61 -16.29 32.02
N SER A 545 -16.57 -16.76 32.71
CA SER A 545 -15.94 -16.12 33.87
C SER A 545 -15.03 -14.92 33.54
N GLU A 546 -14.43 -14.84 32.34
CA GLU A 546 -13.48 -13.76 31.98
C GLU A 546 -14.21 -12.49 31.48
N VAL A 547 -15.41 -12.63 30.88
CA VAL A 547 -16.21 -11.50 30.35
C VAL A 547 -16.78 -10.60 31.47
N GLN A 548 -16.83 -11.11 32.70
CA GLN A 548 -17.42 -10.37 33.83
C GLN A 548 -16.43 -9.41 34.52
N ALA A 549 -15.14 -9.46 34.16
CA ALA A 549 -14.11 -8.59 34.72
C ALA A 549 -13.99 -7.21 34.03
N ASP A 550 -14.43 -7.09 32.77
CA ASP A 550 -14.20 -5.90 31.92
C ASP A 550 -15.47 -5.08 31.60
N ALA A 551 -16.57 -5.30 32.31
CA ALA A 551 -17.71 -4.39 32.22
C ALA A 551 -17.36 -3.06 32.90
N PRO A 552 -17.41 -1.89 32.22
CA PRO A 552 -17.20 -0.62 32.89
C PRO A 552 -18.30 -0.40 33.92
N MET A 553 -17.89 -0.17 35.18
CA MET A 553 -18.79 0.31 36.22
C MET A 553 -19.47 1.60 35.72
N LYS A 554 -20.80 1.53 35.54
CA LYS A 554 -21.63 2.71 35.31
C LYS A 554 -21.47 3.67 36.48
N LEU A 555 -21.02 4.89 36.18
CA LEU A 555 -21.33 6.11 36.93
C LEU A 555 -21.76 7.19 35.94
#